data_AF-A0A2A5T6V9-F1
#
_entry.id   AF-A0A2A5T6V9-F1
#
_cell.length_a   1.000
_cell.length_b   1.000
_cell.length_c   1.000
_cell.angle_alpha   90.00
_cell.angle_beta   90.00
_cell.angle_gamma   90.00
#
_symmetry.space_group_name_H-M   'P 1'
#
loop_
_entity.id
_entity.type
_entity.pdbx_description
1 polymer ?
#
loop_
_entity_poly.entity_id
_entity_poly.type
_entity_poly.pdbx_seq_one_letter_code
_entity_poly.pdbx_strand_id
1 'polypeptide(L)' 'MMTANVEDSKPVSEMTDELWWCLYGDKGYISDPLDGELADKGVILITGVKK' A
#
# COMPACT_ATOMS: atom_id res chain seq x y z
N MET A 1 -21.82 -16.32 9.68
CA MET A 1 -20.71 -16.14 8.72
C MET A 1 -19.90 -14.96 9.20
N MET A 2 -18.63 -15.15 9.56
CA MET A 2 -17.74 -14.05 9.92
C MET A 2 -17.29 -13.40 8.62
N THR A 3 -17.71 -12.16 8.37
CA THR A 3 -17.27 -11.38 7.22
C THR A 3 -15.75 -11.33 7.25
N ALA A 4 -15.12 -12.05 6.32
CA ALA A 4 -13.69 -11.96 6.10
C ALA A 4 -13.35 -10.48 5.88
N ASN A 5 -12.23 -10.04 6.44
CA ASN A 5 -11.71 -8.69 6.22
C ASN A 5 -11.79 -8.38 4.72
N VAL A 6 -12.49 -7.30 4.37
CA VAL A 6 -12.53 -6.83 3.00
C VAL A 6 -11.09 -6.46 2.65
N GLU A 7 -10.60 -6.93 1.51
CA GLU A 7 -9.23 -6.69 1.09
C GLU A 7 -9.04 -5.18 0.84
N ASP A 8 -8.48 -4.50 1.84
CA ASP A 8 -8.30 -3.04 1.90
C ASP A 8 -7.16 -2.54 0.98
N SER A 9 -6.66 -3.37 0.07
CA SER A 9 -5.66 -2.95 -0.93
C SER A 9 -6.24 -1.97 -1.95
N LYS A 10 -7.54 -2.05 -2.24
CA LYS A 10 -8.22 -1.14 -3.18
C LYS A 10 -8.26 0.33 -2.71
N PRO A 11 -8.64 0.66 -1.46
CA PRO A 11 -8.60 2.04 -0.99
C PRO A 11 -7.17 2.60 -0.88
N VAL A 12 -6.15 1.77 -0.62
CA VAL A 12 -4.76 2.25 -0.62
C VAL A 12 -4.35 2.76 -2.00
N SER A 13 -4.70 2.03 -3.06
CA SER A 13 -4.45 2.47 -4.43
C SER A 13 -5.07 3.84 -4.73
N GLU A 14 -6.35 4.01 -4.41
CA GLU A 14 -7.11 5.24 -4.66
C GLU A 14 -6.55 6.43 -3.87
N MET A 15 -6.15 6.21 -2.61
CA MET A 15 -5.51 7.25 -1.78
C MET A 15 -4.14 7.67 -2.30
N THR A 16 -3.46 6.79 -3.03
CA THR A 16 -2.12 7.06 -3.59
C THR A 16 -2.14 7.76 -4.93
N ASP A 17 -3.29 7.84 -5.61
CA ASP A 17 -3.43 8.63 -6.85
C ASP A 17 -3.20 10.13 -6.61
N GLU A 18 -3.42 10.62 -5.39
CA GLU A 18 -3.17 12.02 -5.01
C GLU A 18 -1.81 12.23 -4.30
N LEU A 19 -1.02 11.16 -4.08
CA LEU A 19 0.28 11.21 -3.41
C LEU A 19 1.41 11.05 -4.43
N TRP A 20 2.45 11.89 -4.35
CA TRP A 20 3.61 11.84 -5.26
C TRP A 20 4.93 11.53 -4.53
N TRP A 21 4.87 11.18 -3.24
CA TRP A 21 6.09 11.09 -2.43
C TRP A 21 6.32 9.69 -1.92
N CYS A 22 6.29 9.52 -0.60
CA CYS A 22 6.58 8.26 0.03
C CYS A 22 5.38 7.83 0.85
N LEU A 23 4.97 6.57 0.69
CA LEU A 23 4.00 5.94 1.56
C LEU A 23 4.75 5.06 2.56
N TYR A 24 4.53 5.31 3.84
CA TYR A 24 5.08 4.45 4.89
C TYR A 24 4.09 3.32 5.19
N GLY A 25 4.54 2.08 5.05
CA GLY A 25 3.72 0.90 5.27
C GLY A 25 4.45 -0.16 6.08
N ASP A 26 3.71 -0.93 6.86
CA ASP A 26 4.27 -2.14 7.44
C ASP A 26 4.34 -3.25 6.36
N LYS A 27 5.46 -3.95 6.31
CA LYS A 27 5.74 -4.94 5.26
C LYS A 27 4.74 -6.10 5.26
N GLY A 28 4.08 -6.39 6.39
CA GLY A 28 3.08 -7.44 6.48
C GLY A 28 1.73 -7.08 5.85
N TYR A 29 1.50 -5.80 5.54
CA TYR A 29 0.22 -5.29 5.04
C TYR A 29 0.26 -4.94 3.55
N ILE A 30 1.41 -5.06 2.91
CA ILE A 30 1.58 -4.69 1.51
C ILE A 30 1.78 -5.93 0.68
N SER A 31 0.79 -6.17 -0.16
CA SER A 31 0.77 -7.23 -1.17
C SER A 31 1.76 -6.88 -2.29
N ASP A 32 2.47 -7.86 -2.85
CA ASP A 32 3.37 -7.65 -4.01
C ASP A 32 2.73 -6.89 -5.19
N PRO A 33 1.43 -7.07 -5.52
CA PRO A 33 0.77 -6.29 -6.57
C PRO A 33 0.63 -4.80 -6.25
N LEU A 34 0.47 -4.46 -4.96
CA LEU A 34 0.27 -3.08 -4.50
C LEU A 34 1.57 -2.30 -4.57
N ASP A 35 2.70 -2.93 -4.24
CA ASP A 35 4.03 -2.30 -4.38
C ASP A 35 4.32 -1.89 -5.83
N GLY A 36 4.00 -2.77 -6.79
CA GLY A 36 4.13 -2.46 -8.22
C GLY A 36 3.24 -1.31 -8.67
N GLU A 37 1.96 -1.32 -8.27
CA GLU A 37 1.02 -0.26 -8.63
C GLU A 37 1.42 1.11 -8.05
N LEU A 38 1.97 1.14 -6.84
CA LEU A 38 2.52 2.35 -6.23
C LEU A 38 3.77 2.84 -6.97
N ALA A 39 4.67 1.94 -7.35
CA ALA A 39 5.87 2.27 -8.11
C ALA A 39 5.53 2.85 -9.51
N ASP A 40 4.52 2.29 -10.18
CA ASP A 40 4.02 2.79 -11.47
C ASP A 40 3.41 4.20 -11.35
N LYS A 41 2.81 4.53 -10.19
CA LYS A 41 2.28 5.86 -9.87
C LYS A 41 3.36 6.86 -9.41
N GLY A 42 4.61 6.42 -9.26
CA GLY A 42 5.72 7.25 -8.76
C GLY A 42 5.74 7.42 -7.24
N VAL A 43 4.98 6.60 -6.51
CA VAL A 43 4.97 6.57 -5.05
C VAL A 43 6.03 5.61 -4.55
N ILE A 44 6.95 6.11 -3.72
CA ILE A 44 8.00 5.28 -3.12
C ILE A 44 7.47 4.66 -1.84
N LEU A 45 7.32 3.35 -1.83
CA LEU A 45 6.92 2.65 -0.64
C LEU A 45 8.11 2.40 0.31
N ILE A 46 8.00 2.90 1.54
CA ILE A 46 8.99 2.70 2.60
C ILE A 46 8.43 1.68 3.59
N THR A 47 9.00 0.47 3.61
CA THR A 47 8.66 -0.58 4.57
C THR A 47 9.87 -1.01 5.39
N GLY A 48 9.64 -1.63 6.56
CA GLY A 48 10.69 -2.29 7.33
C GLY A 48 11.59 -1.35 8.15
N VAL A 49 11.14 -0.13 8.44
CA VAL A 49 11.82 0.74 9.41
C VAL A 49 11.59 0.17 10.80
N LYS A 50 12.57 -0.61 11.28
CA LYS A 50 12.63 -1.02 12.68
C LYS A 50 12.99 0.20 13.52
N LYS A 51 12.18 0.44 14.57
CA LYS A 51 12.52 1.41 15.63
C LYS A 51 13.87 1.09 16.25
#